data_AF-A0A2Z6T774-F1
#
_entry.id   AF-A0A2Z6T774-F1
#
_cell.length_a   1.000
_cell.length_b   1.000
_cell.length_c   1.000
_cell.angle_alpha   90.00
_cell.angle_beta   90.00
_cell.angle_gamma   90.00
#
_symmetry.space_group_name_H-M   'P 1'
#
loop_
_entity.id
_entity.type
_entity.pdbx_description
1 polymer ?
#
loop_
_entity_poly.entity_id
_entity_poly.type
_entity_poly.pdbx_seq_one_letter_code
_entity_poly.pdbx_strand_id
1 'polypeptide(L)'
;MKKVITIFSAFLVSGLLSIFALPVSHQVKADDDTPVVTLGTSLTSSQRQGTIDTLTQSLNGASYKTITITGADLVKYLNPSGADFTNNSGVWSSALIQKTAAGSGINVHILPYNGHNNITTITANQYKNAALTAGISDANIYVTSANPIDGSGALAGVYAAYAKTGDSLNQSQINAAQDEMNTLSGITEENKGKDGYSDAQLNNAIAGAKAEMAKKGNNISNNEIRSIVNNQININHLGDTITNNQKEQIVNLLITIKNSGALKNKNFAQQANKLADQIQSGAKNIFSKFNTPETRNWFQQIIDSIVNWFKGLFGGIIVLN
;
A
#
# COMPACT_ATOMS: atom_id res chain seq x y z
N MET A 1 22.28 -87.86 -24.52
CA MET A 1 22.12 -88.25 -25.94
C MET A 1 21.47 -87.10 -26.69
N LYS A 2 22.03 -86.76 -27.86
CA LYS A 2 21.45 -86.11 -29.06
C LYS A 2 20.67 -84.78 -28.96
N LYS A 3 21.20 -83.84 -29.77
CA LYS A 3 20.69 -82.59 -30.35
C LYS A 3 19.20 -82.61 -30.76
N VAL A 4 18.58 -81.43 -30.90
CA VAL A 4 18.11 -80.83 -32.19
C VAL A 4 17.39 -79.48 -31.95
N ILE A 5 17.65 -78.56 -32.88
CA ILE A 5 17.12 -77.20 -33.11
C ILE A 5 15.68 -77.27 -33.65
N THR A 6 14.79 -76.31 -33.35
CA THR A 6 13.82 -75.74 -34.33
C THR A 6 13.26 -74.39 -33.86
N ILE A 7 13.34 -73.40 -34.75
CA ILE A 7 12.74 -72.05 -34.71
C ILE A 7 11.26 -72.15 -35.12
N PHE A 8 10.33 -71.39 -34.53
CA PHE A 8 9.27 -70.68 -35.28
C PHE A 8 8.49 -69.68 -34.41
N SER A 9 8.00 -68.67 -35.11
CA SER A 9 7.56 -67.34 -34.68
C SER A 9 6.14 -67.26 -34.11
N ALA A 10 5.93 -66.15 -33.37
CA ALA A 10 4.68 -65.39 -33.19
C ALA A 10 3.51 -66.02 -32.42
N PHE A 11 3.17 -65.40 -31.29
CA PHE A 11 1.80 -64.89 -31.07
C PHE A 11 1.82 -63.68 -30.13
N LEU A 12 1.30 -62.56 -30.63
CA LEU A 12 0.94 -61.35 -29.91
C LEU A 12 -0.12 -61.65 -28.84
N VAL A 13 0.08 -61.20 -27.60
CA VAL A 13 -1.02 -60.82 -26.71
C VAL A 13 -0.65 -59.53 -26.00
N SER A 14 -1.24 -58.45 -26.48
CA SER A 14 -1.23 -57.12 -25.88
C SER A 14 -1.99 -57.14 -24.55
N GLY A 15 -1.29 -56.87 -23.45
CA GLY A 15 -1.87 -56.54 -22.15
C GLY A 15 -1.69 -55.05 -21.87
N LEU A 16 -2.73 -54.25 -22.17
CA LEU A 16 -2.84 -52.85 -21.78
C LEU A 16 -3.00 -52.75 -20.25
N LEU A 17 -1.96 -52.31 -19.54
CA LEU A 17 -2.09 -51.73 -18.20
C LEU A 17 -2.39 -50.23 -18.34
N SER A 18 -3.66 -49.88 -18.28
CA SER A 18 -4.10 -48.49 -18.18
C SER A 18 -3.88 -47.98 -16.76
N ILE A 19 -2.79 -47.23 -16.55
CA ILE A 19 -2.61 -46.39 -15.36
C ILE A 19 -3.52 -45.18 -15.55
N PHE A 20 -4.65 -45.12 -14.84
CA PHE A 20 -5.44 -43.92 -14.72
C PHE A 20 -4.65 -42.87 -13.91
N ALA A 21 -3.95 -41.99 -14.62
CA ALA A 21 -3.46 -40.74 -14.04
C ALA A 21 -4.66 -39.82 -13.83
N LEU A 22 -5.10 -39.66 -12.58
CA LEU A 22 -6.05 -38.61 -12.22
C LEU A 22 -5.41 -37.25 -12.58
N PRO A 23 -6.05 -36.39 -13.38
CA PRO A 23 -5.55 -35.05 -13.59
C PRO A 23 -5.67 -34.30 -12.27
N VAL A 24 -4.52 -34.06 -11.62
CA VAL A 24 -4.41 -33.01 -10.60
C VAL A 24 -4.65 -31.71 -11.34
N SER A 25 -5.87 -31.19 -11.25
CA SER A 25 -6.20 -29.83 -11.64
C SER A 25 -5.42 -28.87 -10.76
N HIS A 26 -4.18 -28.54 -11.17
CA HIS A 26 -3.56 -27.30 -10.75
C HIS A 26 -4.43 -26.19 -11.34
N GLN A 27 -5.30 -25.63 -10.50
CA GLN A 27 -5.89 -24.31 -10.74
C GLN A 27 -4.73 -23.32 -10.71
N VAL A 28 -4.03 -23.17 -11.84
CA VAL A 28 -3.21 -21.99 -12.08
C VAL A 28 -4.22 -20.86 -12.20
N LYS A 29 -4.45 -20.12 -11.11
CA LYS A 29 -5.11 -18.82 -11.22
C LYS A 29 -4.24 -18.02 -12.19
N ALA A 30 -4.77 -17.74 -13.38
CA ALA A 30 -4.22 -16.68 -14.20
C ALA A 30 -4.23 -15.42 -13.32
N ASP A 31 -3.06 -14.87 -13.02
CA ASP A 31 -2.95 -13.57 -12.37
C ASP A 31 -3.56 -12.58 -13.36
N ASP A 32 -4.77 -12.14 -13.05
CA ASP A 32 -5.52 -11.26 -13.93
C ASP A 32 -5.02 -9.84 -13.73
N ASP A 33 -3.96 -9.49 -14.46
CA ASP A 33 -3.35 -8.17 -14.47
C ASP A 33 -4.23 -7.12 -15.20
N THR A 34 -5.47 -7.46 -15.55
CA THR A 34 -6.40 -6.53 -16.19
C THR A 34 -6.66 -5.34 -15.26
N PRO A 35 -6.42 -4.10 -15.72
CA PRO A 35 -6.72 -2.90 -14.93
C PRO A 35 -8.18 -2.84 -14.48
N VAL A 36 -8.42 -2.26 -13.30
CA VAL A 36 -9.73 -2.21 -12.67
C VAL A 36 -10.15 -0.78 -12.40
N VAL A 37 -11.25 -0.35 -13.03
CA VAL A 37 -11.91 0.93 -12.79
C VAL A 37 -12.99 0.75 -11.73
N THR A 38 -12.95 1.55 -10.68
CA THR A 38 -13.95 1.55 -9.60
C THR A 38 -14.76 2.83 -9.66
N LEU A 39 -16.09 2.71 -9.82
CA LEU A 39 -16.98 3.84 -10.05
C LEU A 39 -17.97 3.98 -8.89
N GLY A 40 -18.08 5.20 -8.35
CA GLY A 40 -19.06 5.51 -7.31
C GLY A 40 -20.51 5.45 -7.83
N THR A 41 -21.44 5.00 -6.97
CA THR A 41 -22.88 4.92 -7.32
C THR A 41 -23.57 6.26 -7.49
N SER A 42 -22.99 7.35 -6.97
CA SER A 42 -23.65 8.67 -6.98
C SER A 42 -23.32 9.52 -8.20
N LEU A 43 -22.51 8.98 -9.12
CA LEU A 43 -22.24 9.59 -10.42
C LEU A 43 -23.51 9.55 -11.29
N THR A 44 -23.87 10.68 -11.89
CA THR A 44 -24.84 10.69 -13.00
C THR A 44 -24.29 9.94 -14.21
N SER A 45 -25.13 9.60 -15.19
CA SER A 45 -24.67 8.92 -16.40
C SER A 45 -23.57 9.68 -17.16
N SER A 46 -23.68 11.02 -17.24
CA SER A 46 -22.65 11.85 -17.88
C SER A 46 -21.36 11.92 -17.06
N GLN A 47 -21.48 12.06 -15.73
CA GLN A 47 -20.33 12.04 -14.83
C GLN A 47 -19.61 10.69 -14.85
N ARG A 48 -20.35 9.60 -14.94
CA ARG A 48 -19.81 8.25 -15.05
C ARG A 48 -18.93 8.14 -16.29
N GLN A 49 -19.42 8.56 -17.46
CA GLN A 49 -18.63 8.49 -18.68
C GLN A 49 -17.40 9.39 -18.59
N GLY A 50 -17.55 10.65 -18.18
CA GLY A 50 -16.40 11.56 -18.04
C GLY A 50 -15.36 11.05 -17.03
N THR A 51 -15.79 10.36 -15.98
CA THR A 51 -14.89 9.74 -15.00
C THR A 51 -14.11 8.58 -15.62
N ILE A 52 -14.77 7.72 -16.38
CA ILE A 52 -14.12 6.64 -17.14
C ILE A 52 -13.10 7.23 -18.12
N ASP A 53 -13.49 8.24 -18.89
CA ASP A 53 -12.63 8.89 -19.88
C ASP A 53 -11.40 9.52 -19.20
N THR A 54 -11.58 10.14 -18.03
CA THR A 54 -10.48 10.72 -17.25
C THR A 54 -9.52 9.64 -16.75
N LEU A 55 -10.05 8.58 -16.13
CA LEU A 55 -9.24 7.54 -15.50
C LEU A 55 -8.50 6.68 -16.54
N THR A 56 -9.13 6.38 -17.67
CA THR A 56 -8.61 5.40 -18.65
C THR A 56 -7.69 6.00 -19.70
N GLN A 57 -7.41 7.30 -19.68
CA GLN A 57 -6.44 7.95 -20.57
C GLN A 57 -5.08 7.25 -20.57
N SER A 58 -4.61 6.80 -19.40
CA SER A 58 -3.32 6.11 -19.25
C SER A 58 -3.31 4.70 -19.86
N LEU A 59 -4.48 4.12 -20.15
CA LEU A 59 -4.60 2.76 -20.68
C LEU A 59 -4.39 2.68 -22.19
N ASN A 60 -4.42 3.80 -22.93
CA ASN A 60 -4.23 3.84 -24.39
C ASN A 60 -5.09 2.80 -25.15
N GLY A 61 -6.34 2.62 -24.74
CA GLY A 61 -7.27 1.68 -25.34
C GLY A 61 -7.17 0.23 -24.86
N ALA A 62 -6.30 -0.07 -23.89
CA ALA A 62 -6.26 -1.38 -23.24
C ALA A 62 -7.58 -1.69 -22.51
N SER A 63 -7.94 -2.98 -22.48
CA SER A 63 -9.14 -3.45 -21.79
C SER A 63 -9.03 -3.25 -20.28
N TYR A 64 -10.17 -3.01 -19.63
CA TYR A 64 -10.28 -2.87 -18.19
C TYR A 64 -11.58 -3.52 -17.68
N LYS A 65 -11.61 -3.82 -16.39
CA LYS A 65 -12.80 -4.25 -15.66
C LYS A 65 -13.41 -3.09 -14.92
N THR A 66 -14.71 -3.18 -14.63
CA THR A 66 -15.40 -2.16 -13.85
C THR A 66 -16.04 -2.76 -12.61
N ILE A 67 -15.90 -2.07 -11.48
CA ILE A 67 -16.58 -2.38 -10.23
C ILE A 67 -17.33 -1.13 -9.76
N THR A 68 -18.54 -1.32 -9.27
CA THR A 68 -19.32 -0.25 -8.65
C THR A 68 -19.05 -0.21 -7.14
N ILE A 69 -18.88 1.00 -6.60
CA ILE A 69 -18.66 1.29 -5.19
C ILE A 69 -19.88 2.02 -4.63
N THR A 70 -20.48 1.44 -3.60
CA THR A 70 -21.73 1.85 -2.96
C THR A 70 -21.48 2.47 -1.58
N GLY A 71 -22.50 3.10 -0.99
CA GLY A 71 -22.44 3.52 0.41
C GLY A 71 -22.17 2.35 1.38
N ALA A 72 -22.66 1.14 1.07
CA ALA A 72 -22.37 -0.06 1.86
C ALA A 72 -20.89 -0.47 1.81
N ASP A 73 -20.20 -0.22 0.68
CA ASP A 73 -18.76 -0.42 0.58
C ASP A 73 -18.01 0.59 1.46
N LEU A 74 -18.49 1.84 1.54
CA LEU A 74 -17.92 2.82 2.48
C LEU A 74 -18.08 2.37 3.93
N VAL A 75 -19.27 1.89 4.31
CA VAL A 75 -19.52 1.33 5.66
C VAL A 75 -18.55 0.19 5.93
N LYS A 76 -18.42 -0.75 5.00
CA LYS A 76 -17.57 -1.93 5.16
C LYS A 76 -16.10 -1.58 5.33
N TYR A 77 -15.59 -0.67 4.50
CA TYR A 77 -14.15 -0.42 4.42
C TYR A 77 -13.68 0.74 5.28
N LEU A 78 -14.53 1.72 5.60
CA LEU A 78 -14.11 2.99 6.19
C LEU A 78 -14.66 3.21 7.62
N ASN A 79 -15.86 2.72 7.96
CA ASN A 79 -16.42 2.89 9.31
C ASN A 79 -15.65 2.20 10.44
N PRO A 80 -14.99 1.03 10.24
CA PRO A 80 -14.19 0.40 11.29
C PRO A 80 -13.07 1.31 11.85
N SER A 81 -12.72 2.36 11.11
CA SER A 81 -11.70 3.36 11.44
C SER A 81 -12.28 4.71 11.88
N GLY A 82 -13.54 4.70 12.32
CA GLY A 82 -14.21 5.85 12.92
C GLY A 82 -14.90 6.80 11.93
N ALA A 83 -15.00 6.43 10.65
CA ALA A 83 -15.88 7.15 9.73
C ALA A 83 -17.36 6.87 10.03
N ASP A 84 -18.24 7.83 9.73
CA ASP A 84 -19.67 7.73 9.99
C ASP A 84 -20.47 7.68 8.68
N PHE A 85 -20.14 6.71 7.81
CA PHE A 85 -20.93 6.47 6.61
C PHE A 85 -22.14 5.60 6.92
N THR A 86 -23.22 5.82 6.17
CA THR A 86 -24.38 4.93 6.09
C THR A 86 -24.46 4.25 4.72
N ASN A 87 -25.31 3.22 4.59
CA ASN A 87 -25.58 2.58 3.29
C ASN A 87 -26.11 3.54 2.21
N ASN A 88 -26.64 4.69 2.62
CA ASN A 88 -27.17 5.73 1.74
C ASN A 88 -26.15 6.85 1.43
N SER A 89 -24.92 6.74 1.95
CA SER A 89 -23.87 7.73 1.70
C SER A 89 -23.55 7.82 0.22
N GLY A 90 -23.35 9.04 -0.27
CA GLY A 90 -23.00 9.25 -1.65
C GLY A 90 -21.54 8.91 -1.95
N VAL A 91 -21.29 8.37 -3.13
CA VAL A 91 -19.96 7.98 -3.62
C VAL A 91 -19.72 8.63 -4.98
N TRP A 92 -18.91 9.69 -5.00
CA TRP A 92 -18.58 10.45 -6.22
C TRP A 92 -17.12 10.27 -6.69
N SER A 93 -16.21 9.92 -5.78
CA SER A 93 -14.83 9.64 -6.13
C SER A 93 -14.67 8.22 -6.67
N SER A 94 -13.72 8.06 -7.59
CA SER A 94 -13.49 6.86 -8.38
C SER A 94 -12.00 6.65 -8.59
N ALA A 95 -11.60 5.43 -8.94
CA ALA A 95 -10.20 5.08 -9.12
C ALA A 95 -9.98 4.11 -10.28
N LEU A 96 -8.79 4.13 -10.87
CA LEU A 96 -8.26 3.08 -11.73
C LEU A 96 -7.05 2.48 -11.04
N ILE A 97 -7.04 1.17 -10.92
CA ILE A 97 -5.96 0.39 -10.32
C ILE A 97 -5.34 -0.49 -11.40
N GLN A 98 -4.02 -0.43 -11.53
CA GLN A 98 -3.26 -1.24 -12.47
C GLN A 98 -2.07 -1.85 -11.72
N LYS A 99 -1.96 -3.19 -11.74
CA LYS A 99 -0.76 -3.89 -11.28
C LYS A 99 0.43 -3.52 -12.18
N THR A 100 1.60 -3.40 -11.57
CA THR A 100 2.85 -3.07 -12.28
C THR A 100 3.90 -4.13 -11.97
N ALA A 101 5.01 -4.10 -12.72
CA ALA A 101 6.10 -5.04 -12.49
C ALA A 101 6.65 -4.93 -11.06
N ALA A 102 7.08 -6.06 -10.49
CA ALA A 102 7.64 -6.13 -9.14
C ALA A 102 8.77 -5.10 -8.94
N GLY A 103 8.73 -4.35 -7.84
CA GLY A 103 9.70 -3.31 -7.50
C GLY A 103 9.41 -1.91 -8.07
N SER A 104 8.31 -1.74 -8.82
CA SER A 104 7.87 -0.43 -9.34
C SER A 104 7.43 0.52 -8.23
N GLY A 105 7.01 0.00 -7.07
CA GLY A 105 6.46 0.80 -5.98
C GLY A 105 5.00 1.21 -6.20
N ILE A 106 4.49 2.09 -5.34
CA ILE A 106 3.10 2.55 -5.40
C ILE A 106 3.08 3.96 -6.01
N ASN A 107 2.48 4.09 -7.19
CA ASN A 107 2.33 5.36 -7.88
C ASN A 107 0.88 5.82 -7.77
N VAL A 108 0.67 7.02 -7.25
CA VAL A 108 -0.67 7.60 -7.11
C VAL A 108 -0.74 8.89 -7.90
N HIS A 109 -1.79 9.02 -8.72
CA HIS A 109 -2.07 10.21 -9.53
C HIS A 109 -3.49 10.69 -9.24
N ILE A 110 -3.62 11.88 -8.66
CA ILE A 110 -4.92 12.55 -8.55
C ILE A 110 -5.15 13.33 -9.85
N LEU A 111 -6.11 12.88 -10.65
CA LEU A 111 -6.40 13.41 -11.97
C LEU A 111 -7.50 14.49 -11.92
N PRO A 112 -7.29 15.65 -12.55
CA PRO A 112 -8.33 16.66 -12.69
C PRO A 112 -9.52 16.13 -13.48
N TYR A 113 -10.74 16.38 -13.00
CA TYR A 113 -11.97 16.15 -13.75
C TYR A 113 -12.43 17.48 -14.33
N ASN A 114 -12.58 17.57 -15.66
CA ASN A 114 -12.90 18.81 -16.37
C ASN A 114 -11.98 19.99 -15.99
N GLY A 115 -10.68 19.72 -15.81
CA GLY A 115 -9.69 20.74 -15.47
C GLY A 115 -9.60 21.12 -13.98
N HIS A 116 -10.41 20.50 -13.12
CA HIS A 116 -10.41 20.78 -11.67
C HIS A 116 -9.96 19.57 -10.86
N ASN A 117 -9.06 19.80 -9.89
CA ASN A 117 -8.78 18.80 -8.87
C ASN A 117 -9.90 18.81 -7.82
N ASN A 118 -10.70 17.75 -7.82
CA ASN A 118 -11.88 17.61 -6.96
C ASN A 118 -11.64 16.73 -5.72
N ILE A 119 -10.42 16.24 -5.51
CA ILE A 119 -10.04 15.58 -4.25
C ILE A 119 -9.50 16.66 -3.32
N THR A 120 -10.25 16.99 -2.26
CA THR A 120 -10.03 18.19 -1.46
C THR A 120 -9.16 17.98 -0.23
N THR A 121 -9.07 16.74 0.25
CA THR A 121 -8.51 16.45 1.57
C THR A 121 -7.35 15.46 1.48
N ILE A 122 -7.59 14.29 0.85
CA ILE A 122 -6.59 13.23 0.79
C ILE A 122 -5.52 13.52 -0.27
N THR A 123 -4.25 13.48 0.11
CA THR A 123 -3.12 13.69 -0.78
C THR A 123 -2.63 12.40 -1.43
N ALA A 124 -1.90 12.51 -2.54
CA ALA A 124 -1.31 11.36 -3.22
C ALA A 124 -0.33 10.57 -2.33
N ASN A 125 0.42 11.23 -1.44
CA ASN A 125 1.34 10.54 -0.54
C ASN A 125 0.60 9.78 0.56
N GLN A 126 -0.51 10.33 1.05
CA GLN A 126 -1.36 9.65 2.02
C GLN A 126 -1.98 8.38 1.39
N TYR A 127 -2.47 8.46 0.16
CA TYR A 127 -2.92 7.28 -0.61
C TYR A 127 -1.83 6.20 -0.71
N LYS A 128 -0.59 6.58 -1.02
CA LYS A 128 0.52 5.62 -1.12
C LYS A 128 0.80 4.94 0.22
N ASN A 129 0.84 5.72 1.30
CA ASN A 129 1.08 5.20 2.65
C ASN A 129 -0.01 4.22 3.09
N ALA A 130 -1.27 4.60 2.92
CA ALA A 130 -2.42 3.76 3.23
C ALA A 130 -2.43 2.48 2.38
N ALA A 131 -2.17 2.59 1.07
CA ALA A 131 -2.10 1.44 0.17
C ALA A 131 -1.04 0.42 0.63
N LEU A 132 0.16 0.89 0.98
CA LEU A 132 1.21 0.02 1.54
C LEU A 132 0.75 -0.68 2.82
N THR A 133 0.11 0.04 3.74
CA THR A 133 -0.40 -0.51 4.99
C THR A 133 -1.48 -1.58 4.75
N ALA A 134 -2.33 -1.37 3.75
CA ALA A 134 -3.35 -2.33 3.33
C ALA A 134 -2.76 -3.60 2.68
N GLY A 135 -1.46 -3.60 2.37
CA GLY A 135 -0.76 -4.71 1.73
C GLY A 135 -0.65 -4.60 0.21
N ILE A 136 -0.98 -3.45 -0.36
CA ILE A 136 -0.84 -3.17 -1.79
C ILE A 136 0.64 -2.85 -2.09
N SER A 137 1.15 -3.42 -3.17
CA SER A 137 2.50 -3.19 -3.67
C SER A 137 2.49 -3.12 -5.19
N ASP A 138 3.45 -2.39 -5.77
CA ASP A 138 3.71 -2.39 -7.22
C ASP A 138 2.45 -2.09 -8.04
N ALA A 139 1.87 -0.90 -7.85
CA ALA A 139 0.63 -0.51 -8.51
C ALA A 139 0.61 0.95 -8.93
N ASN A 140 -0.04 1.22 -10.07
CA ASN A 140 -0.50 2.55 -10.44
C ASN A 140 -1.96 2.71 -9.99
N ILE A 141 -2.21 3.78 -9.24
CA ILE A 141 -3.52 4.15 -8.73
C ILE A 141 -3.83 5.56 -9.26
N TYR A 142 -4.82 5.67 -10.12
CA TYR A 142 -5.34 6.95 -10.59
C TYR A 142 -6.63 7.24 -9.85
N VAL A 143 -6.78 8.45 -9.33
CA VAL A 143 -7.94 8.87 -8.53
C VAL A 143 -8.55 10.11 -9.16
N THR A 144 -9.87 10.16 -9.28
CA THR A 144 -10.58 11.38 -9.69
C THR A 144 -11.95 11.46 -9.04
N SER A 145 -12.60 12.61 -9.14
CA SER A 145 -13.97 12.80 -8.67
C SER A 145 -14.70 13.80 -9.55
N ALA A 146 -15.96 13.52 -9.86
CA ALA A 146 -16.81 14.45 -10.60
C ALA A 146 -17.24 15.67 -9.76
N ASN A 147 -17.16 15.56 -8.43
CA ASN A 147 -17.57 16.57 -7.46
C ASN A 147 -16.48 16.77 -6.40
N PRO A 148 -16.30 18.00 -5.84
CA PRO A 148 -15.41 18.23 -4.71
C PRO A 148 -15.76 17.32 -3.53
N ILE A 149 -14.81 16.47 -3.12
CA ILE A 149 -15.00 15.48 -2.05
C ILE A 149 -13.63 15.13 -1.43
N ASP A 150 -13.65 14.51 -0.25
CA ASP A 150 -12.43 14.14 0.49
C ASP A 150 -11.53 13.09 -0.22
N GLY A 151 -12.13 12.20 -1.02
CA GLY A 151 -11.46 11.09 -1.71
C GLY A 151 -11.68 9.70 -1.08
N SER A 152 -12.47 9.61 -0.02
CA SER A 152 -12.76 8.36 0.71
C SER A 152 -13.34 7.24 -0.16
N GLY A 153 -14.27 7.57 -1.06
CA GLY A 153 -14.88 6.61 -2.00
C GLY A 153 -13.89 5.96 -2.96
N ALA A 154 -12.91 6.70 -3.47
CA ALA A 154 -11.85 6.14 -4.31
C ALA A 154 -10.98 5.15 -3.53
N LEU A 155 -10.70 5.42 -2.25
CA LEU A 155 -9.92 4.52 -1.39
C LEU A 155 -10.66 3.20 -1.13
N ALA A 156 -11.96 3.28 -0.81
CA ALA A 156 -12.82 2.10 -0.72
C ALA A 156 -12.82 1.31 -2.04
N GLY A 157 -12.82 2.02 -3.17
CA GLY A 157 -12.65 1.45 -4.50
C GLY A 157 -11.37 0.62 -4.65
N VAL A 158 -10.23 1.21 -4.28
CA VAL A 158 -8.93 0.52 -4.29
C VAL A 158 -9.01 -0.79 -3.49
N TYR A 159 -9.55 -0.79 -2.27
CA TYR A 159 -9.67 -2.02 -1.48
C TYR A 159 -10.62 -3.04 -2.08
N ALA A 160 -11.76 -2.59 -2.63
CA ALA A 160 -12.72 -3.46 -3.28
C ALA A 160 -12.15 -4.13 -4.55
N ALA A 161 -11.32 -3.41 -5.31
CA ALA A 161 -10.65 -3.93 -6.50
C ALA A 161 -9.66 -5.06 -6.15
N TYR A 162 -8.83 -4.86 -5.13
CA TYR A 162 -7.90 -5.89 -4.66
C TYR A 162 -8.62 -7.10 -4.04
N ALA A 163 -9.66 -6.87 -3.24
CA ALA A 163 -10.46 -7.95 -2.67
C ALA A 163 -11.12 -8.84 -3.75
N LYS A 164 -11.44 -8.29 -4.93
CA LYS A 164 -12.05 -9.02 -6.06
C LYS A 164 -11.06 -9.71 -7.00
N THR A 165 -9.83 -9.21 -7.11
CA THR A 165 -8.77 -9.79 -7.98
C THR A 165 -8.12 -11.02 -7.36
N GLY A 166 -8.50 -11.40 -6.13
CA GLY A 166 -8.01 -12.61 -5.46
C GLY A 166 -6.82 -12.36 -4.53
N ASP A 167 -6.32 -11.13 -4.50
CA ASP A 167 -5.38 -10.63 -3.50
C ASP A 167 -6.17 -10.28 -2.24
N SER A 168 -6.40 -11.27 -1.37
CA SER A 168 -7.19 -11.05 -0.15
C SER A 168 -6.47 -10.06 0.77
N LEU A 169 -6.88 -8.80 0.72
CA LEU A 169 -6.47 -7.79 1.68
C LEU A 169 -7.02 -8.16 3.06
N ASN A 170 -6.19 -8.08 4.09
CA ASN A 170 -6.62 -8.36 5.46
C ASN A 170 -7.43 -7.17 5.99
N GLN A 171 -8.62 -7.43 6.54
CA GLN A 171 -9.45 -6.37 7.11
C GLN A 171 -8.73 -5.57 8.22
N SER A 172 -7.88 -6.20 9.04
CA SER A 172 -7.08 -5.47 10.04
C SER A 172 -6.09 -4.49 9.39
N GLN A 173 -5.52 -4.86 8.25
CA GLN A 173 -4.61 -4.01 7.48
C GLN A 173 -5.37 -2.86 6.80
N ILE A 174 -6.57 -3.13 6.27
CA ILE A 174 -7.45 -2.10 5.73
C ILE A 174 -7.82 -1.08 6.82
N ASN A 175 -8.24 -1.54 8.00
CA ASN A 175 -8.58 -0.64 9.10
C ASN A 175 -7.35 0.18 9.52
N ALA A 176 -6.17 -0.42 9.63
CA ALA A 176 -4.95 0.33 9.94
C ALA A 176 -4.59 1.36 8.84
N ALA A 177 -4.83 1.04 7.57
CA ALA A 177 -4.62 1.95 6.45
C ALA A 177 -5.60 3.13 6.46
N GLN A 178 -6.82 2.89 6.94
CA GLN A 178 -7.82 3.94 7.14
C GLN A 178 -7.51 4.83 8.34
N ASP A 179 -7.10 4.26 9.46
CA ASP A 179 -6.61 5.02 10.62
C ASP A 179 -5.42 5.89 10.21
N GLU A 180 -4.52 5.35 9.38
CA GLU A 180 -3.41 6.09 8.79
C GLU A 180 -3.89 7.27 7.97
N MET A 181 -4.79 7.03 7.03
CA MET A 181 -5.35 8.07 6.17
C MET A 181 -5.94 9.22 7.01
N ASN A 182 -6.81 8.87 7.97
CA ASN A 182 -7.49 9.84 8.82
C ASN A 182 -6.51 10.63 9.68
N THR A 183 -5.54 9.94 10.30
CA THR A 183 -4.53 10.57 11.16
C THR A 183 -3.66 11.55 10.38
N LEU A 184 -3.12 11.13 9.23
CA LEU A 184 -2.23 11.98 8.44
C LEU A 184 -2.97 13.15 7.80
N SER A 185 -4.19 12.91 7.32
CA SER A 185 -5.05 13.98 6.79
C SER A 185 -5.41 15.00 7.87
N GLY A 186 -5.75 14.56 9.09
CA GLY A 186 -6.04 15.46 10.21
C GLY A 186 -4.84 16.32 10.60
N ILE A 187 -3.67 15.71 10.77
CA ILE A 187 -2.42 16.45 11.07
C ILE A 187 -2.07 17.43 9.95
N THR A 188 -2.31 17.04 8.69
CA THR A 188 -2.06 17.91 7.52
C THR A 188 -2.96 19.12 7.51
N GLU A 189 -4.26 18.94 7.77
CA GLU A 189 -5.22 20.05 7.80
C GLU A 189 -4.93 21.00 8.98
N GLU A 190 -4.60 20.46 10.17
CA GLU A 190 -4.24 21.26 11.35
C GLU A 190 -2.95 22.09 11.17
N ASN A 191 -2.02 21.66 10.30
CA ASN A 191 -0.75 22.36 10.04
C ASN A 191 -0.71 23.03 8.66
N LYS A 192 -1.85 23.15 7.98
CA LYS A 192 -1.93 23.72 6.64
C LYS A 192 -1.47 25.18 6.63
N GLY A 193 -0.52 25.49 5.75
CA GLY A 193 0.07 26.83 5.65
C GLY A 193 1.03 27.20 6.79
N LYS A 194 1.33 26.28 7.72
CA LYS A 194 2.31 26.50 8.77
C LYS A 194 3.73 26.42 8.22
N ASP A 195 4.57 27.39 8.56
CA ASP A 195 5.98 27.38 8.18
C ASP A 195 6.71 26.13 8.72
N GLY A 196 7.55 25.54 7.87
CA GLY A 196 8.29 24.32 8.17
C GLY A 196 7.49 23.02 8.01
N TYR A 197 6.18 23.09 7.75
CA TYR A 197 5.35 21.91 7.51
C TYR A 197 5.17 21.62 6.02
N SER A 198 5.19 20.33 5.66
CA SER A 198 4.64 19.85 4.39
C SER A 198 4.10 18.43 4.52
N ASP A 199 3.08 18.12 3.73
CA ASP A 199 2.54 16.77 3.59
C ASP A 199 3.63 15.76 3.22
N ALA A 200 4.58 16.15 2.36
CA ALA A 200 5.68 15.29 1.94
C ALA A 200 6.61 14.91 3.10
N GLN A 201 6.96 15.85 3.98
CA GLN A 201 7.77 15.57 5.17
C GLN A 201 7.06 14.59 6.11
N LEU A 202 5.77 14.82 6.37
CA LEU A 202 5.00 13.95 7.26
C LEU A 202 4.93 12.54 6.68
N ASN A 203 4.49 12.39 5.44
CA ASN A 203 4.35 11.10 4.80
C ASN A 203 5.69 10.37 4.62
N ASN A 204 6.80 11.10 4.41
CA ASN A 204 8.13 10.50 4.35
C ASN A 204 8.58 9.98 5.72
N ALA A 205 8.30 10.70 6.81
CA ALA A 205 8.58 10.23 8.17
C ALA A 205 7.82 8.92 8.48
N ILE A 206 6.55 8.84 8.07
CA ILE A 206 5.76 7.61 8.28
C ILE A 206 6.28 6.45 7.44
N ALA A 207 6.62 6.68 6.17
CA ALA A 207 7.21 5.65 5.31
C ALA A 207 8.57 5.16 5.84
N GLY A 208 9.42 6.08 6.31
CA GLY A 208 10.68 5.76 6.95
C GLY A 208 10.51 4.97 8.25
N ALA A 209 9.55 5.36 9.10
CA ALA A 209 9.24 4.65 10.34
C ALA A 209 8.77 3.22 10.06
N LYS A 210 7.87 3.04 9.09
CA LYS A 210 7.44 1.71 8.60
C LYS A 210 8.62 0.87 8.13
N ALA A 211 9.54 1.45 7.37
CA ALA A 211 10.73 0.75 6.88
C ALA A 211 11.66 0.30 8.02
N GLU A 212 11.88 1.15 9.03
CA GLU A 212 12.66 0.79 10.22
C GLU A 212 11.99 -0.29 11.06
N MET A 213 10.68 -0.16 11.30
CA MET A 213 9.89 -1.15 12.03
C MET A 213 9.92 -2.52 11.34
N ALA A 214 9.81 -2.54 10.00
CA ALA A 214 9.84 -3.78 9.23
C ALA A 214 11.20 -4.49 9.27
N LYS A 215 12.32 -3.76 9.37
CA LYS A 215 13.66 -4.34 9.59
C LYS A 215 13.78 -5.03 10.95
N LYS A 216 13.02 -4.57 11.96
CA LYS A 216 12.94 -5.20 13.29
C LYS A 216 11.99 -6.39 13.34
N GLY A 217 10.98 -6.38 12.48
CA GLY A 217 9.92 -7.38 12.47
C GLY A 217 8.98 -7.23 13.67
N ASN A 218 8.18 -8.27 13.93
CA ASN A 218 7.03 -8.17 14.83
C ASN A 218 7.39 -8.02 16.32
N ASN A 219 8.63 -8.26 16.71
CA ASN A 219 9.06 -8.23 18.11
C ASN A 219 9.32 -6.81 18.63
N ILE A 220 9.13 -5.79 17.79
CA ILE A 220 9.33 -4.40 18.17
C ILE A 220 8.32 -3.97 19.26
N SER A 221 8.87 -3.42 20.35
CA SER A 221 8.12 -2.90 21.48
C SER A 221 7.53 -1.51 21.19
N ASN A 222 6.55 -1.10 21.98
CA ASN A 222 5.92 0.21 21.82
C ASN A 222 6.89 1.37 22.11
N ASN A 223 7.84 1.17 23.04
CA ASN A 223 8.88 2.15 23.33
C ASN A 223 9.85 2.31 22.16
N GLU A 224 10.21 1.22 21.48
CA GLU A 224 11.04 1.29 20.28
C GLU A 224 10.31 1.98 19.13
N ILE A 225 9.01 1.73 18.94
CA ILE A 225 8.18 2.44 17.97
C ILE A 225 8.18 3.94 18.26
N ARG A 226 8.01 4.34 19.53
CA ARG A 226 8.09 5.76 19.93
C ARG A 226 9.42 6.40 19.58
N SER A 227 10.53 5.71 19.84
CA SER A 227 11.87 6.18 19.46
C SER A 227 12.00 6.34 17.95
N ILE A 228 11.57 5.34 17.16
CA ILE A 228 11.57 5.40 15.69
C ILE A 228 10.76 6.61 15.19
N VAL A 229 9.57 6.84 15.75
CA VAL A 229 8.73 7.99 15.38
C VAL A 229 9.45 9.30 15.64
N ASN A 230 9.97 9.50 16.85
CA ASN A 230 10.66 10.75 17.19
C ASN A 230 11.86 10.99 16.26
N ASN A 231 12.62 9.95 15.94
CA ASN A 231 13.74 10.04 15.03
C ASN A 231 13.29 10.41 13.62
N GLN A 232 12.28 9.73 13.08
CA GLN A 232 11.78 9.97 11.73
C GLN A 232 11.14 11.35 11.59
N ILE A 233 10.47 11.85 12.63
CA ILE A 233 9.95 13.22 12.70
C ILE A 233 11.08 14.24 12.68
N ASN A 234 12.16 14.02 13.45
CA ASN A 234 13.33 14.90 13.43
C ASN A 234 14.04 14.85 12.07
N ILE A 235 14.21 13.65 11.52
CA ILE A 235 14.83 13.44 10.20
C ILE A 235 14.08 14.24 9.12
N ASN A 236 12.76 14.30 9.23
CA ASN A 236 11.94 15.05 8.28
C ASN A 236 11.74 16.51 8.67
N HIS A 237 12.52 17.03 9.63
CA HIS A 237 12.48 18.42 10.08
C HIS A 237 11.09 18.86 10.58
N LEU A 238 10.37 17.95 11.22
CA LEU A 238 9.05 18.22 11.81
C LEU A 238 9.08 18.33 13.34
N GLY A 239 10.24 18.12 13.98
CA GLY A 239 10.40 18.06 15.43
C GLY A 239 9.77 19.21 16.20
N ASP A 240 9.97 20.44 15.73
CA ASP A 240 9.42 21.66 16.33
C ASP A 240 8.17 22.16 15.60
N THR A 241 7.81 21.53 14.49
CA THR A 241 6.71 21.93 13.63
C THR A 241 5.40 21.27 14.07
N ILE A 242 5.41 19.98 14.39
CA ILE A 242 4.21 19.26 14.85
C ILE A 242 4.16 19.18 16.38
N THR A 243 2.94 19.14 16.94
CA THR A 243 2.75 19.13 18.39
C THR A 243 3.09 17.76 19.01
N ASN A 244 3.32 17.72 20.32
CA ASN A 244 3.51 16.44 21.03
C ASN A 244 2.27 15.54 20.95
N ASN A 245 1.06 16.12 20.88
CA ASN A 245 -0.17 15.35 20.65
C ASN A 245 -0.16 14.69 19.28
N GLN A 246 0.27 15.40 18.24
CA GLN A 246 0.40 14.85 16.89
C GLN A 246 1.47 13.76 16.80
N LYS A 247 2.60 13.91 17.52
CA LYS A 247 3.59 12.84 17.67
C LYS A 247 2.98 11.60 18.33
N GLU A 248 2.17 11.77 19.37
CA GLU A 248 1.48 10.66 20.04
C GLU A 248 0.48 9.96 19.12
N GLN A 249 -0.28 10.71 18.32
CA GLN A 249 -1.18 10.16 17.31
C GLN A 249 -0.42 9.28 16.31
N ILE A 250 0.77 9.72 15.87
CA ILE A 250 1.63 8.95 14.96
C ILE A 250 2.18 7.67 15.63
N VAL A 251 2.57 7.75 16.91
CA VAL A 251 3.01 6.56 17.67
C VAL A 251 1.89 5.53 17.74
N ASN A 252 0.69 5.95 18.13
CA ASN A 252 -0.47 5.07 18.21
C ASN A 252 -0.83 4.47 16.85
N LEU A 253 -0.78 5.28 15.79
CA LEU A 253 -0.97 4.81 14.43
C LEU A 253 0.00 3.68 14.06
N LEU A 254 1.30 3.86 14.31
CA LEU A 254 2.28 2.84 13.95
C LEU A 254 2.17 1.57 14.81
N ILE A 255 1.73 1.70 16.07
CA ILE A 255 1.34 0.54 16.89
C ILE A 255 0.17 -0.20 16.25
N THR A 256 -0.86 0.51 15.78
CA THR A 256 -1.98 -0.10 15.04
C THR A 256 -1.52 -0.81 13.78
N ILE A 257 -0.62 -0.21 13.00
CA ILE A 257 -0.03 -0.82 11.80
C ILE A 257 0.79 -2.07 12.13
N LYS A 258 1.55 -2.08 13.24
CA LYS A 258 2.22 -3.30 13.71
C LYS A 258 1.19 -4.39 14.02
N ASN A 259 0.17 -4.05 14.80
CA ASN A 259 -0.82 -5.00 15.31
C ASN A 259 -1.73 -5.55 14.19
N SER A 260 -1.92 -4.81 13.11
CA SER A 260 -2.65 -5.29 11.92
C SER A 260 -1.94 -6.44 11.20
N GLY A 261 -0.64 -6.65 11.47
CA GLY A 261 0.19 -7.63 10.81
C GLY A 261 0.77 -7.16 9.47
N ALA A 262 0.64 -5.88 9.11
CA ALA A 262 1.22 -5.33 7.87
C ALA A 262 2.72 -5.62 7.73
N LEU A 263 3.48 -5.53 8.84
CA LEU A 263 4.93 -5.78 8.86
C LEU A 263 5.32 -7.23 8.53
N LYS A 264 4.38 -8.19 8.55
CA LYS A 264 4.65 -9.60 8.23
C LYS A 264 4.84 -9.84 6.73
N ASN A 265 4.40 -8.92 5.87
CA ASN A 265 4.59 -9.05 4.44
C ASN A 265 6.09 -8.91 4.11
N LYS A 266 6.66 -9.91 3.45
CA LYS A 266 8.09 -9.99 3.11
C LYS A 266 8.59 -8.77 2.32
N ASN A 267 7.73 -8.18 1.50
CA ASN A 267 8.07 -7.04 0.66
C ASN A 267 7.80 -5.70 1.36
N PHE A 268 7.18 -5.69 2.55
CA PHE A 268 6.76 -4.46 3.22
C PHE A 268 7.94 -3.52 3.48
N ALA A 269 9.07 -4.03 3.97
CA ALA A 269 10.27 -3.21 4.21
C ALA A 269 10.78 -2.57 2.91
N GLN A 270 10.87 -3.33 1.82
CA GLN A 270 11.34 -2.84 0.53
C GLN A 270 10.40 -1.78 -0.03
N GLN A 271 9.09 -2.05 0.01
CA GLN A 271 8.06 -1.13 -0.47
C GLN A 271 7.99 0.16 0.39
N ALA A 272 8.20 0.07 1.71
CA ALA A 272 8.29 1.23 2.59
C ALA A 272 9.51 2.12 2.25
N ASN A 273 10.69 1.52 2.01
CA ASN A 273 11.86 2.29 1.56
C ASN A 273 11.61 2.92 0.19
N LYS A 274 11.08 2.16 -0.77
CA LYS A 274 10.75 2.66 -2.10
C LYS A 274 9.77 3.83 -2.04
N LEU A 275 8.76 3.73 -1.17
CA LEU A 275 7.80 4.80 -0.92
C LEU A 275 8.50 6.04 -0.36
N ALA A 276 9.38 5.89 0.63
CA ALA A 276 10.16 7.00 1.16
C ALA A 276 10.98 7.70 0.05
N ASP A 277 11.67 6.93 -0.79
CA ASP A 277 12.44 7.44 -1.92
C ASP A 277 11.56 8.16 -2.96
N GLN A 278 10.38 7.61 -3.26
CA GLN A 278 9.42 8.22 -4.18
C GLN A 278 8.88 9.55 -3.64
N ILE A 279 8.60 9.64 -2.34
CA ILE A 279 8.16 10.89 -1.71
C ILE A 279 9.28 11.92 -1.75
N GLN A 280 10.52 11.54 -1.41
CA GLN A 280 11.67 12.44 -1.47
C GLN A 280 11.93 12.94 -2.90
N SER A 281 11.82 12.05 -3.88
CA SER A 281 11.99 12.38 -5.30
C SER A 281 10.88 13.29 -5.83
N GLY A 282 9.64 13.10 -5.38
CA GLY A 282 8.49 13.94 -5.75
C GLY A 282 8.55 15.33 -5.11
N ALA A 283 9.19 15.47 -3.95
CA ALA A 283 9.33 16.73 -3.22
C ALA A 283 10.80 17.19 -3.10
N LYS A 284 11.60 16.99 -4.16
CA LYS A 284 13.04 17.34 -4.19
C LYS A 284 13.34 18.73 -3.67
N ASN A 285 12.52 19.73 -4.02
CA ASN A 285 12.72 21.12 -3.61
C ASN A 285 12.60 21.34 -2.10
N ILE A 286 11.88 20.46 -1.40
CA ILE A 286 11.76 20.48 0.06
C ILE A 286 12.99 19.77 0.65
N PHE A 287 13.24 18.53 0.23
CA PHE A 287 14.30 17.70 0.80
C PHE A 287 15.72 18.16 0.44
N SER A 288 15.93 18.82 -0.70
CA SER A 288 17.24 19.35 -1.08
C SER A 288 17.72 20.47 -0.15
N LYS A 289 16.80 21.23 0.46
CA LYS A 289 17.13 22.27 1.45
C LYS A 289 17.73 21.69 2.73
N PHE A 290 17.39 20.43 3.00
CA PHE A 290 17.84 19.67 4.16
C PHE A 290 18.98 18.72 3.84
N ASN A 291 19.38 18.57 2.58
CA ASN A 291 20.42 17.62 2.17
C ASN A 291 21.81 18.29 2.12
N THR A 292 22.15 19.09 3.15
CA THR A 292 23.48 19.72 3.25
C THR A 292 24.50 18.71 3.81
N PRO A 293 25.82 18.92 3.62
CA PRO A 293 26.84 18.07 4.22
C PRO A 293 26.72 17.97 5.75
N GLU A 294 26.36 19.05 6.44
CA GLU A 294 26.13 19.04 7.88
C GLU A 294 24.90 18.21 8.25
N THR A 295 23.79 18.37 7.53
CA THR A 295 22.59 17.58 7.79
C THR A 295 22.79 16.12 7.43
N ARG A 296 23.50 15.78 6.34
CA ARG A 296 23.88 14.40 5.99
C ARG A 296 24.72 13.74 7.08
N ASN A 297 25.71 14.44 7.63
CA ASN A 297 26.50 13.90 8.74
C ASN A 297 25.66 13.71 10.00
N TRP A 298 24.77 14.65 10.32
CA TRP A 298 23.82 14.52 11.41
C TRP A 298 22.81 13.38 11.19
N PHE A 299 22.28 13.21 9.97
CA PHE A 299 21.42 12.11 9.56
C PHE A 299 22.12 10.77 9.70
N GLN A 300 23.35 10.68 9.19
CA GLN A 300 24.15 9.47 9.28
C GLN A 300 24.45 9.16 10.74
N GLN A 301 24.75 10.16 11.56
CA GLN A 301 24.93 9.97 13.01
C GLN A 301 23.66 9.55 13.72
N ILE A 302 22.49 10.09 13.37
CA ILE A 302 21.20 9.65 13.93
C ILE A 302 20.89 8.23 13.50
N ILE A 303 20.97 7.92 12.21
CA ILE A 303 20.74 6.57 11.68
C ILE A 303 21.73 5.58 12.29
N ASP A 304 23.01 5.93 12.36
CA ASP A 304 24.04 5.08 12.96
C ASP A 304 23.83 4.95 14.46
N SER A 305 23.43 6.01 15.18
CA SER A 305 23.12 5.95 16.61
C SER A 305 21.89 5.11 16.88
N ILE A 306 20.87 5.19 16.02
CA ILE A 306 19.69 4.33 16.06
C ILE A 306 20.13 2.88 15.83
N VAL A 307 20.82 2.60 14.72
CA VAL A 307 21.32 1.29 14.36
C VAL A 307 22.25 0.72 15.45
N ASN A 308 23.10 1.54 16.06
CA ASN A 308 24.08 1.13 17.08
C ASN A 308 23.46 0.96 18.47
N TRP A 309 22.60 1.89 18.91
CA TRP A 309 21.76 1.71 20.11
C TRP A 309 20.96 0.40 20.01
N PHE A 310 20.42 0.13 18.81
CA PHE A 310 19.70 -1.09 18.54
C PHE A 310 20.58 -2.34 18.42
N LYS A 311 21.78 -2.26 17.82
CA LYS A 311 22.74 -3.37 17.83
C LYS A 311 23.19 -3.68 19.26
N GLY A 312 23.29 -2.69 20.13
CA GLY A 312 23.58 -2.87 21.56
C GLY A 312 22.48 -3.61 22.33
N LEU A 313 21.21 -3.39 21.98
CA LEU A 313 20.07 -4.09 22.59
C LEU A 313 19.96 -5.58 22.21
N PHE A 314 20.48 -5.98 21.04
CA PHE A 314 20.39 -7.36 20.54
C PHE A 314 21.75 -8.09 20.41
N GLY A 315 22.87 -7.37 20.50
CA GLY A 315 24.22 -7.95 20.57
C GLY A 315 24.55 -8.56 21.93
N GLY A 316 23.69 -8.35 22.94
CA GLY A 316 23.82 -8.90 24.29
C GLY A 316 23.10 -10.24 24.54
N ILE A 317 22.36 -10.79 23.57
CA ILE A 317 21.71 -12.11 23.69
C ILE A 317 22.16 -13.00 22.52
N ILE A 318 23.47 -13.31 22.53
CA ILE A 318 23.94 -14.64 22.13
C ILE A 318 24.55 -15.22 23.40
N VAL A 319 23.71 -15.75 24.28
CA VAL A 319 24.15 -16.77 25.23
C VAL A 319 23.71 -18.09 24.63
N LEU A 320 24.71 -18.82 24.14
CA LEU A 320 24.61 -20.22 23.76
C LEU A 320 24.00 -21.04 24.90
N ASN A 321 22.92 -21.76 24.60
CA ASN A 321 22.72 -23.17 24.96
C ASN A 321 21.60 -23.75 24.10
#